data_AF-A0A453F8Q8-F1
#
_entry.id   AF-A0A453F8Q8-F1
#
_cell.length_a   1.000
_cell.length_b   1.000
_cell.length_c   1.000
_cell.angle_alpha   90.00
_cell.angle_beta   90.00
_cell.angle_gamma   90.00
#
_symmetry.space_group_name_H-M   'P 1'
#
loop_
_entity.id
_entity.type
_entity.pdbx_description
1 polymer ?
#
loop_
_entity_poly.entity_id
_entity_poly.type
_entity_poly.pdbx_seq_one_letter_code
_entity_poly.pdbx_strand_id
1 'polypeptide(L)'
;MALVAAQLLPDGVLASVLRRLAPRSLAASRCVCKSWCDVVDDWRLLRTDLLPLSLSGIFFMEEIFPALPKFFASPSIDGKIAARLDYLDTKFEGYLHIMDHCNGLLLLWDQLVVNPATRQWVRLPQPPCAGLEDFADDMCLAFDPTVSPHYEVLLLPKVPHKLGSMTVFTEESEWPPSWYTIRVFSSRTWTWEERVLVRRGEAAGAIADMQSPRAREPEHRYTVYWKGELYVHCQNDSIMRYSFTP
;
A
#
# COMPACT_ATOMS: atom_id res chain seq x y z
N MET A 1 40.31 7.86 -12.54
CA MET A 1 40.56 6.57 -13.23
C MET A 1 39.33 5.64 -13.28
N ALA A 2 38.14 6.05 -12.83
CA ALA A 2 36.92 5.22 -12.91
C ALA A 2 36.09 5.42 -14.22
N LEU A 3 36.50 6.34 -15.10
CA LEU A 3 35.72 6.73 -16.27
C LEU A 3 36.02 5.95 -17.56
N VAL A 4 36.94 4.98 -17.54
CA VAL A 4 37.40 4.27 -18.76
C VAL A 4 36.89 2.83 -18.85
N ALA A 5 36.35 2.26 -17.78
CA ALA A 5 35.93 0.84 -17.77
C ALA A 5 34.51 0.58 -18.28
N ALA A 6 33.72 1.62 -18.62
CA ALA A 6 32.35 1.44 -19.12
C ALA A 6 32.26 1.13 -20.64
N GLN A 7 33.39 1.11 -21.37
CA GLN A 7 33.40 0.94 -22.83
C GLN A 7 33.57 -0.49 -23.35
N LEU A 8 33.56 -1.54 -22.50
CA LEU A 8 33.85 -2.92 -22.94
C LEU A 8 32.88 -3.99 -22.44
N LEU A 9 31.71 -3.61 -21.92
CA LEU A 9 30.66 -4.59 -21.63
C LEU A 9 29.74 -4.70 -22.85
N PRO A 10 29.55 -5.92 -23.43
CA PRO A 10 28.55 -6.12 -24.46
C PRO A 10 27.17 -5.66 -23.97
N ASP A 11 26.37 -5.04 -24.85
CA ASP A 11 25.06 -4.48 -24.50
C ASP A 11 24.15 -5.49 -23.78
N GLY A 12 24.22 -6.77 -24.15
CA GLY A 12 23.49 -7.84 -23.47
C GLY A 12 23.91 -8.07 -22.02
N VAL A 13 25.21 -7.93 -21.70
CA VAL A 13 25.72 -8.05 -20.32
C VAL A 13 25.32 -6.81 -19.53
N LEU A 14 25.49 -5.62 -20.11
CA LEU A 14 25.04 -4.37 -19.48
C LEU A 14 23.53 -4.39 -19.20
N ALA A 15 22.72 -4.81 -20.17
CA ALA A 15 21.28 -5.00 -20.01
C ALA A 15 20.95 -5.99 -18.88
N SER A 16 21.70 -7.09 -18.76
CA SER A 16 21.49 -8.08 -17.69
C SER A 16 21.79 -7.53 -16.29
N VAL A 17 22.74 -6.60 -16.17
CA VAL A 17 23.07 -5.90 -14.92
C VAL A 17 22.00 -4.85 -14.62
N LEU A 18 21.68 -4.01 -15.60
CA LEU A 18 20.68 -2.95 -15.47
C LEU A 18 19.29 -3.51 -15.14
N ARG A 19 18.91 -4.66 -15.70
CA ARG A 19 17.62 -5.34 -15.42
C ARG A 19 17.47 -5.80 -13.96
N ARG A 20 18.56 -5.86 -13.19
CA ARG A 20 18.52 -6.19 -11.75
C ARG A 20 18.29 -4.97 -10.86
N LEU A 21 18.37 -3.76 -11.42
CA LEU A 21 18.12 -2.54 -10.68
C LEU A 21 16.63 -2.34 -10.46
N ALA A 22 16.26 -1.75 -9.32
CA ALA A 22 14.91 -1.26 -9.11
C ALA A 22 14.53 -0.23 -10.21
N PRO A 23 13.26 -0.13 -10.61
CA PRO A 23 12.84 0.75 -11.71
C PRO A 23 13.32 2.20 -11.59
N ARG A 24 13.33 2.78 -10.38
CA ARG A 24 13.90 4.13 -10.14
C ARG A 24 15.39 4.23 -10.47
N SER A 25 16.18 3.27 -10.00
CA SER A 25 17.62 3.22 -10.25
C SER A 25 17.93 2.94 -11.73
N LEU A 26 17.09 2.14 -12.39
CA LEU A 26 17.15 1.92 -13.82
C LEU A 26 16.81 3.19 -14.62
N ALA A 27 15.82 3.97 -14.16
CA ALA A 27 15.46 5.24 -14.77
C ALA A 27 16.57 6.28 -14.61
N ALA A 28 17.22 6.32 -13.45
CA ALA A 28 18.40 7.13 -13.22
C ALA A 28 19.59 6.68 -14.10
N SER A 29 19.75 5.37 -14.32
CA SER A 29 20.81 4.79 -15.16
C SER A 29 20.71 5.24 -16.62
N ARG A 30 19.48 5.47 -17.11
CA ARG A 30 19.22 6.06 -18.45
C ARG A 30 19.86 7.44 -18.62
N CYS A 31 20.05 8.20 -17.53
CA CYS A 31 20.62 9.55 -17.56
C CYS A 31 22.16 9.58 -17.42
N VAL A 32 22.83 8.42 -17.28
CA VAL A 32 24.29 8.36 -17.04
C VAL A 32 25.09 8.67 -18.30
N CYS A 33 24.76 8.02 -19.42
CA CYS A 33 25.37 8.29 -20.72
C CYS A 33 24.48 7.78 -21.85
N LYS A 34 24.81 8.17 -23.10
CA LYS A 34 24.02 7.81 -24.28
C LYS A 34 23.95 6.30 -24.51
N SER A 35 25.07 5.59 -24.38
CA SER A 35 25.11 4.12 -24.51
C SER A 35 24.20 3.41 -23.50
N TRP A 36 24.13 3.89 -22.25
CA TRP A 36 23.22 3.33 -21.25
C TRP A 36 21.77 3.66 -21.55
N CYS A 37 21.49 4.87 -22.05
CA CYS A 37 20.15 5.24 -22.52
C CYS A 37 19.69 4.32 -23.65
N ASP A 38 20.53 4.12 -24.66
CA ASP A 38 20.23 3.29 -25.83
C ASP A 38 19.97 1.84 -25.41
N VAL A 39 20.81 1.25 -24.53
CA VAL A 39 20.58 -0.12 -24.01
C VAL A 39 19.26 -0.24 -23.23
N VAL A 40 18.93 0.76 -22.41
CA VAL A 40 17.67 0.76 -21.64
C VAL A 40 16.46 0.85 -22.57
N ASP A 41 16.52 1.70 -23.60
CA ASP A 41 15.42 1.96 -24.54
C ASP A 41 15.26 0.81 -25.55
N ASP A 42 16.34 0.33 -26.16
CA ASP A 42 16.36 -0.75 -27.16
C ASP A 42 15.85 -2.07 -26.58
N TRP A 43 16.28 -2.39 -25.36
CA TRP A 43 15.87 -3.60 -24.67
C TRP A 43 14.60 -3.42 -23.83
N ARG A 44 13.99 -2.22 -23.88
CA ARG A 44 12.77 -1.86 -23.14
C ARG A 44 12.84 -2.25 -21.66
N LEU A 45 13.99 -2.00 -21.05
CA LEU A 45 14.26 -2.41 -19.66
C LEU A 45 13.41 -1.60 -18.68
N LEU A 46 13.18 -0.33 -18.98
CA LEU A 46 12.20 0.48 -18.27
C LEU A 46 10.82 0.12 -18.77
N ARG A 47 10.01 -0.48 -17.91
CA ARG A 47 8.61 -0.53 -18.20
C ARG A 47 7.98 0.83 -17.91
N THR A 48 7.21 1.32 -18.87
CA THR A 48 6.56 2.64 -18.83
C THR A 48 5.54 2.77 -17.71
N ASP A 49 5.03 1.66 -17.16
CA ASP A 49 4.18 1.57 -15.97
C ASP A 49 4.90 1.87 -14.65
N LEU A 50 6.25 1.92 -14.64
CA LEU A 50 7.07 2.09 -13.43
C LEU A 50 7.81 3.45 -13.40
N LEU A 51 7.51 4.35 -14.35
CA LEU A 51 8.01 5.72 -14.44
C LEU A 51 7.34 6.64 -13.38
N PRO A 52 7.81 7.88 -13.16
CA PRO A 52 7.31 8.73 -12.07
C PRO A 52 5.79 8.82 -12.12
N LEU A 53 5.15 8.42 -11.02
CA LEU A 53 3.71 8.45 -10.88
C LEU A 53 3.20 9.87 -11.16
N SER A 54 2.38 10.01 -12.19
CA SER A 54 1.61 11.23 -12.42
C SER A 54 0.23 11.06 -11.81
N LEU A 55 -0.24 12.08 -11.08
CA LEU A 55 -1.58 12.06 -10.51
C LEU A 55 -2.59 12.18 -11.65
N SER A 56 -3.30 11.09 -11.94
CA SER A 56 -4.32 11.06 -12.99
C SER A 56 -5.70 11.49 -12.48
N GLY A 57 -5.97 11.32 -11.18
CA GLY A 57 -7.21 11.71 -10.54
C GLY A 57 -7.29 11.21 -9.11
N ILE A 58 -8.40 11.53 -8.44
CA ILE A 58 -8.67 11.25 -7.03
C ILE A 58 -10.02 10.56 -6.92
N PHE A 59 -10.05 9.42 -6.21
CA PHE A 59 -11.30 8.77 -5.80
C PHE A 59 -11.76 9.35 -4.46
N PHE A 60 -13.08 9.52 -4.31
CA PHE A 60 -13.66 9.94 -3.03
C PHE A 60 -15.05 9.32 -2.83
N MET A 61 -15.43 9.16 -1.57
CA MET A 61 -16.71 8.62 -1.13
C MET A 61 -17.55 9.74 -0.50
N GLU A 62 -18.86 9.71 -0.70
CA GLU A 62 -19.78 10.58 0.04
C GLU A 62 -20.27 9.84 1.30
N GLU A 63 -20.12 10.47 2.47
CA GLU A 63 -20.40 9.83 3.77
C GLU A 63 -21.89 9.54 4.04
N ILE A 64 -22.80 10.24 3.35
CA ILE A 64 -24.21 10.34 3.79
C ILE A 64 -25.12 9.30 3.11
N PHE A 65 -24.67 8.61 2.06
CA PHE A 65 -25.45 7.59 1.36
C PHE A 65 -24.54 6.46 0.86
N PRO A 66 -25.04 5.21 0.72
CA PRO A 66 -24.32 4.16 0.00
C PRO A 66 -24.24 4.55 -1.48
N ALA A 67 -23.26 5.40 -1.80
CA ALA A 67 -22.98 5.93 -3.11
C ALA A 67 -21.76 5.20 -3.68
N LEU A 68 -21.77 5.02 -5.00
CA LEU A 68 -20.61 4.52 -5.72
C LEU A 68 -19.43 5.49 -5.56
N PRO A 69 -18.18 4.99 -5.56
CA PRO A 69 -17.01 5.85 -5.59
C PRO A 69 -17.09 6.89 -6.70
N LYS A 70 -16.82 8.15 -6.36
CA LYS A 70 -16.71 9.23 -7.33
C LYS A 70 -15.26 9.43 -7.69
N PHE A 71 -15.02 9.88 -8.92
CA PHE A 71 -13.68 10.08 -9.46
C PHE A 71 -13.54 11.47 -10.05
N PHE A 72 -12.61 12.24 -9.49
CA PHE A 72 -12.26 13.56 -9.96
C PHE A 72 -10.94 13.48 -10.75
N ALA A 73 -10.97 13.88 -12.02
CA ALA A 73 -9.79 13.80 -12.90
C ALA A 73 -9.76 14.93 -13.93
N SER A 74 -8.59 15.12 -14.54
CA SER A 74 -8.44 15.98 -15.71
C SER A 74 -9.24 15.41 -16.89
N PRO A 75 -9.83 16.26 -17.76
CA PRO A 75 -10.50 15.81 -18.99
C PRO A 75 -9.61 14.92 -19.88
N SER A 76 -8.30 15.08 -19.80
CA SER A 76 -7.32 14.28 -20.56
C SER A 76 -7.24 12.80 -20.14
N ILE A 77 -7.83 12.46 -18.99
CA ILE A 77 -7.88 11.12 -18.38
C ILE A 77 -9.25 10.47 -18.58
N ASP A 78 -10.24 11.21 -19.08
CA ASP A 78 -11.58 10.71 -19.29
C ASP A 78 -11.57 9.46 -20.20
N GLY A 79 -12.32 8.44 -19.78
CA GLY A 79 -12.36 7.12 -20.43
C GLY A 79 -11.10 6.23 -20.29
N LYS A 80 -9.97 6.72 -19.76
CA LYS A 80 -8.75 5.91 -19.56
C LYS A 80 -8.78 5.09 -18.27
N ILE A 81 -9.49 5.59 -17.26
CA ILE A 81 -9.66 4.92 -15.97
C ILE A 81 -11.10 4.45 -15.85
N ALA A 82 -11.30 3.16 -15.57
CA ALA A 82 -12.63 2.58 -15.40
C ALA A 82 -13.17 2.90 -14.00
N ALA A 83 -13.43 4.18 -13.75
CA ALA A 83 -13.74 4.69 -12.42
C ALA A 83 -15.12 4.27 -11.89
N ARG A 84 -16.02 3.83 -12.78
CA ARG A 84 -17.34 3.31 -12.43
C ARG A 84 -17.31 1.90 -11.83
N LEU A 85 -16.17 1.20 -11.95
CA LEU A 85 -15.99 -0.17 -11.45
C LEU A 85 -17.06 -1.16 -11.94
N ASP A 86 -17.60 -0.93 -13.14
CA ASP A 86 -18.67 -1.71 -13.79
C ASP A 86 -18.22 -3.10 -14.29
N TYR A 87 -16.92 -3.38 -14.23
CA TYR A 87 -16.31 -4.67 -14.57
C TYR A 87 -16.18 -5.63 -13.39
N LEU A 88 -16.58 -5.20 -12.19
CA LEU A 88 -16.65 -6.06 -11.02
C LEU A 88 -17.92 -6.93 -11.11
N ASP A 89 -17.78 -8.25 -11.03
CA ASP A 89 -18.93 -9.18 -10.94
C ASP A 89 -19.48 -9.19 -9.52
N THR A 90 -19.86 -8.02 -9.02
CA THR A 90 -20.44 -7.87 -7.70
C THR A 90 -21.95 -7.83 -7.87
N LYS A 91 -22.62 -8.95 -7.52
CA LYS A 91 -24.08 -9.01 -7.30
C LYS A 91 -24.60 -8.04 -6.23
N PHE A 92 -23.74 -7.17 -5.72
CA PHE A 92 -23.97 -6.32 -4.57
C PHE A 92 -23.36 -4.93 -4.81
N GLU A 93 -24.05 -4.10 -5.60
CA GLU A 93 -23.65 -2.71 -5.89
C GLU A 93 -23.48 -1.83 -4.64
N GLY A 94 -24.00 -2.27 -3.48
CA GLY A 94 -23.86 -1.58 -2.19
C GLY A 94 -22.53 -1.76 -1.43
N TYR A 95 -21.55 -2.50 -1.98
CA TYR A 95 -20.32 -2.88 -1.27
C TYR A 95 -19.03 -2.31 -1.87
N LEU A 96 -19.11 -1.34 -2.79
CA LEU A 96 -17.91 -0.71 -3.39
C LEU A 96 -17.23 0.33 -2.49
N HIS A 97 -17.34 0.15 -1.17
CA HIS A 97 -16.71 1.04 -0.21
C HIS A 97 -15.19 0.89 -0.28
N ILE A 98 -14.48 1.98 -0.60
CA ILE A 98 -13.01 2.00 -0.61
C ILE A 98 -12.52 2.05 0.85
N MET A 99 -11.83 1.00 1.28
CA MET A 99 -11.20 0.92 2.60
C MET A 99 -9.83 1.58 2.61
N ASP A 100 -9.04 1.38 1.55
CA ASP A 100 -7.71 1.98 1.42
C ASP A 100 -7.32 2.13 -0.07
N HIS A 101 -6.27 2.90 -0.34
CA HIS A 101 -5.74 3.10 -1.69
C HIS A 101 -4.23 3.30 -1.68
N CYS A 102 -3.54 2.81 -2.70
CA CYS A 102 -2.10 3.01 -2.83
C CYS A 102 -1.67 2.99 -4.31
N ASN A 103 -1.08 4.08 -4.78
CA ASN A 103 -0.48 4.21 -6.12
C ASN A 103 -1.32 3.64 -7.28
N GLY A 104 -2.63 3.94 -7.27
CA GLY A 104 -3.57 3.55 -8.32
C GLY A 104 -4.32 2.24 -8.09
N LEU A 105 -3.96 1.48 -7.05
CA LEU A 105 -4.76 0.35 -6.57
C LEU A 105 -5.75 0.81 -5.49
N LEU A 106 -6.92 0.19 -5.49
CA LEU A 106 -7.97 0.39 -4.48
C LEU A 106 -8.18 -0.92 -3.73
N LEU A 107 -8.31 -0.83 -2.41
CA LEU A 107 -8.78 -1.91 -1.55
C LEU A 107 -10.24 -1.64 -1.20
N LEU A 108 -11.14 -2.48 -1.68
CA LEU A 108 -12.57 -2.41 -1.39
C LEU A 108 -12.93 -3.30 -0.21
N TRP A 109 -14.12 -3.03 0.35
CA TRP A 109 -14.77 -3.93 1.28
C TRP A 109 -14.83 -5.36 0.72
N ASP A 110 -14.82 -6.35 1.62
CA ASP A 110 -14.81 -7.78 1.27
C ASP A 110 -13.49 -8.28 0.64
N GLN A 111 -12.39 -7.59 0.94
CA GLN A 111 -11.02 -7.99 0.58
C GLN A 111 -10.79 -8.03 -0.93
N LEU A 112 -11.38 -7.10 -1.67
CA LEU A 112 -11.18 -6.95 -3.11
C LEU A 112 -10.10 -5.92 -3.40
N VAL A 113 -9.04 -6.32 -4.10
CA VAL A 113 -8.05 -5.38 -4.65
C VAL A 113 -8.39 -5.13 -6.11
N VAL A 114 -8.46 -3.86 -6.46
CA VAL A 114 -8.97 -3.40 -7.75
C VAL A 114 -7.95 -2.47 -8.40
N ASN A 115 -7.73 -2.66 -9.70
CA ASN A 115 -6.94 -1.78 -10.55
C ASN A 115 -7.84 -1.12 -11.61
N PRO A 116 -8.33 0.10 -11.35
CA PRO A 116 -9.17 0.84 -12.29
C PRO A 116 -8.50 1.17 -13.63
N ALA A 117 -7.17 1.21 -13.69
CA ALA A 117 -6.44 1.50 -14.93
C ALA A 117 -6.37 0.27 -15.86
N THR A 118 -6.30 -0.93 -15.31
CA THR A 118 -6.23 -2.18 -16.09
C THR A 118 -7.54 -2.94 -16.17
N ARG A 119 -8.58 -2.51 -15.45
CA ARG A 119 -9.87 -3.21 -15.31
C ARG A 119 -9.71 -4.62 -14.75
N GLN A 120 -8.75 -4.79 -13.86
CA GLN A 120 -8.48 -6.05 -13.19
C GLN A 120 -8.87 -5.95 -11.73
N TRP A 121 -9.31 -7.05 -11.18
CA TRP A 121 -9.62 -7.17 -9.77
C TRP A 121 -9.30 -8.57 -9.30
N VAL A 122 -9.10 -8.70 -7.99
CA VAL A 122 -8.93 -10.00 -7.37
C VAL A 122 -9.47 -9.95 -5.94
N ARG A 123 -10.10 -11.04 -5.54
CA ARG A 123 -10.48 -11.27 -4.14
C ARG A 123 -9.34 -11.97 -3.43
N LEU A 124 -8.90 -11.40 -2.31
CA LEU A 124 -7.83 -11.99 -1.52
C LEU A 124 -8.31 -13.28 -0.82
N PRO A 125 -7.41 -14.25 -0.58
CA PRO A 125 -7.72 -15.37 0.29
C PRO A 125 -8.01 -14.87 1.71
N GLN A 126 -8.84 -15.60 2.45
CA GLN A 126 -9.13 -15.23 3.84
C GLN A 126 -7.85 -15.24 4.69
N PRO A 127 -7.62 -14.21 5.52
CA PRO A 127 -6.49 -14.19 6.43
C PRO A 127 -6.65 -15.29 7.50
N PRO A 128 -5.54 -15.88 7.98
CA PRO A 128 -5.55 -16.81 9.12
C PRO A 128 -6.18 -16.17 10.36
N CYS A 129 -6.93 -16.91 11.18
CA CYS A 129 -7.48 -16.41 12.45
C CYS A 129 -6.39 -16.30 13.54
N ALA A 130 -5.52 -15.29 13.47
CA ALA A 130 -4.44 -15.07 14.44
C ALA A 130 -4.04 -13.58 14.49
N GLY A 131 -4.96 -12.74 14.96
CA GLY A 131 -4.69 -11.33 15.27
C GLY A 131 -4.29 -11.13 16.72
N LEU A 132 -4.09 -9.87 17.10
CA LEU A 132 -4.00 -9.52 18.51
C LEU A 132 -5.36 -9.77 19.17
N GLU A 133 -5.42 -10.66 20.17
CA GLU A 133 -6.68 -11.10 20.79
C GLU A 133 -7.51 -9.91 21.28
N ASP A 134 -8.80 -9.89 20.94
CA ASP A 134 -9.78 -8.81 21.18
C ASP A 134 -9.60 -7.51 20.37
N PHE A 135 -8.63 -7.44 19.44
CA PHE A 135 -8.46 -6.30 18.53
C PHE A 135 -9.02 -6.64 17.15
N ALA A 136 -9.77 -5.70 16.56
CA ALA A 136 -10.15 -5.80 15.14
C ALA A 136 -8.95 -5.40 14.27
N ASP A 137 -8.88 -5.90 13.04
CA ASP A 137 -7.82 -5.50 12.09
C ASP A 137 -8.36 -4.53 11.03
N ASP A 138 -7.66 -3.43 10.82
CA ASP A 138 -7.79 -2.60 9.64
C ASP A 138 -6.88 -3.13 8.53
N MET A 139 -7.34 -3.09 7.28
CA MET A 139 -6.54 -3.53 6.14
C MET A 139 -5.89 -2.33 5.45
N CYS A 140 -4.58 -2.41 5.22
CA CYS A 140 -3.79 -1.39 4.54
C CYS A 140 -3.13 -1.96 3.29
N LEU A 141 -3.13 -1.19 2.20
CA LEU A 141 -2.49 -1.53 0.93
C LEU A 141 -1.12 -0.85 0.82
N ALA A 142 -0.08 -1.65 0.59
CA ALA A 142 1.27 -1.17 0.32
C ALA A 142 1.68 -1.54 -1.11
N PHE A 143 1.78 -0.55 -1.98
CA PHE A 143 2.16 -0.75 -3.38
C PHE A 143 3.04 0.40 -3.85
N ASP A 144 4.25 0.11 -4.32
CA ASP A 144 5.07 1.09 -5.05
C ASP A 144 5.49 0.47 -6.39
N PRO A 145 4.80 0.80 -7.50
CA PRO A 145 5.12 0.24 -8.82
C PRO A 145 6.54 0.60 -9.25
N THR A 146 7.13 1.68 -8.74
CA THR A 146 8.51 2.05 -9.07
C THR A 146 9.56 1.18 -8.37
N VAL A 147 9.13 0.28 -7.48
CA VAL A 147 9.96 -0.70 -6.75
C VAL A 147 9.63 -2.12 -7.19
N SER A 148 8.35 -2.49 -7.22
CA SER A 148 7.88 -3.85 -7.50
C SER A 148 6.52 -3.83 -8.19
N PRO A 149 6.24 -4.74 -9.14
CA PRO A 149 4.89 -4.90 -9.71
C PRO A 149 3.91 -5.56 -8.74
N HIS A 150 4.40 -6.05 -7.60
CA HIS A 150 3.60 -6.72 -6.57
C HIS A 150 3.27 -5.75 -5.44
N TYR A 151 2.02 -5.81 -4.98
CA TYR A 151 1.54 -5.14 -3.77
C TYR A 151 1.49 -6.11 -2.58
N GLU A 152 1.45 -5.54 -1.38
CA GLU A 152 1.19 -6.22 -0.13
C GLU A 152 -0.08 -5.65 0.54
N VAL A 153 -0.79 -6.48 1.30
CA VAL A 153 -1.92 -6.03 2.15
C VAL A 153 -1.63 -6.40 3.60
N LEU A 154 -1.65 -5.42 4.49
CA LEU A 154 -1.30 -5.56 5.90
C LEU A 154 -2.55 -5.52 6.76
N LEU A 155 -2.62 -6.37 7.77
CA LEU A 155 -3.63 -6.33 8.84
C LEU A 155 -3.05 -5.62 10.06
N LEU A 156 -3.52 -4.40 10.31
CA LEU A 156 -3.08 -3.57 11.42
C LEU A 156 -4.12 -3.59 12.56
N PRO A 157 -3.73 -3.88 13.80
CA PRO A 157 -4.68 -3.95 14.90
C PRO A 157 -5.28 -2.58 15.23
N LYS A 158 -6.57 -2.58 15.57
CA LYS A 158 -7.35 -1.45 16.02
C LYS A 158 -7.68 -1.58 17.49
N VAL A 159 -7.31 -0.55 18.25
CA VAL A 159 -7.59 -0.51 19.69
C VAL A 159 -9.11 -0.53 19.88
N PRO A 160 -9.68 -1.52 20.58
CA PRO A 160 -11.12 -1.54 20.80
C PRO A 160 -11.53 -0.43 21.76
N HIS A 161 -12.75 0.11 21.62
CA HIS A 161 -13.29 1.13 22.53
C HIS A 161 -13.31 0.69 24.00
N LYS A 162 -13.39 -0.63 24.23
CA LYS A 162 -13.28 -1.24 25.53
C LYS A 162 -12.41 -2.47 25.41
N LEU A 163 -11.44 -2.58 26.31
CA LEU A 163 -10.55 -3.73 26.34
C LEU A 163 -11.30 -4.96 26.88
N GLY A 164 -11.13 -6.09 26.20
CA GLY A 164 -11.68 -7.36 26.65
C GLY A 164 -10.90 -7.93 27.84
N SER A 165 -11.45 -8.94 28.50
CA SER A 165 -10.76 -9.58 29.63
C SER A 165 -9.64 -10.54 29.20
N MET A 166 -9.48 -10.81 27.90
CA MET A 166 -8.53 -11.80 27.38
C MET A 166 -7.22 -11.18 26.88
N THR A 167 -7.19 -9.87 26.64
CA THR A 167 -5.98 -9.17 26.17
C THR A 167 -4.95 -9.00 27.30
N VAL A 168 -3.67 -9.12 26.94
CA VAL A 168 -2.53 -8.85 27.84
C VAL A 168 -2.28 -7.36 28.10
N PHE A 169 -2.94 -6.47 27.35
CA PHE A 169 -2.80 -5.03 27.51
C PHE A 169 -3.65 -4.51 28.65
N THR A 170 -3.29 -3.33 29.15
CA THR A 170 -4.07 -2.51 30.08
C THR A 170 -4.31 -1.13 29.47
N GLU A 171 -5.17 -0.32 30.08
CA GLU A 171 -5.44 1.04 29.63
C GLU A 171 -4.18 1.93 29.62
N GLU A 172 -3.22 1.65 30.50
CA GLU A 172 -1.93 2.36 30.63
C GLU A 172 -0.84 1.82 29.68
N SER A 173 -1.11 0.73 28.95
CA SER A 173 -0.14 0.16 28.03
C SER A 173 0.16 1.12 26.87
N GLU A 174 1.43 1.24 26.49
CA GLU A 174 1.82 2.04 25.33
C GLU A 174 1.20 1.51 24.03
N TRP A 175 0.61 2.41 23.25
CA TRP A 175 0.14 2.14 21.90
C TRP A 175 0.90 2.99 20.87
N PRO A 176 1.36 2.38 19.76
CA PRO A 176 1.42 0.94 19.55
C PRO A 176 2.54 0.36 20.44
N PRO A 177 2.53 -0.95 20.71
CA PRO A 177 3.65 -1.60 21.37
C PRO A 177 4.97 -1.37 20.60
N SER A 178 6.11 -1.52 21.28
CA SER A 178 7.42 -1.35 20.65
C SER A 178 7.62 -2.28 19.44
N TRP A 179 7.04 -3.47 19.50
CA TRP A 179 6.90 -4.39 18.38
C TRP A 179 5.65 -5.25 18.57
N TYR A 180 5.07 -5.71 17.46
CA TYR A 180 3.99 -6.68 17.45
C TYR A 180 3.94 -7.39 16.10
N THR A 181 3.35 -8.59 16.07
CA THR A 181 3.20 -9.37 14.85
C THR A 181 1.92 -8.97 14.12
N ILE A 182 2.01 -8.81 12.81
CA ILE A 182 0.88 -8.64 11.91
C ILE A 182 0.85 -9.73 10.85
N ARG A 183 -0.27 -9.85 10.16
CA ARG A 183 -0.39 -10.65 8.95
C ARG A 183 -0.25 -9.77 7.72
N VAL A 184 0.55 -10.23 6.77
CA VAL A 184 0.82 -9.57 5.50
C VAL A 184 0.52 -10.53 4.37
N PHE A 185 -0.40 -10.14 3.49
CA PHE A 185 -0.61 -10.82 2.23
C PHE A 185 0.38 -10.29 1.20
N SER A 186 1.03 -11.18 0.45
CA SER A 186 1.87 -10.79 -0.69
C SER A 186 1.26 -11.26 -2.00
N SER A 187 1.03 -10.33 -2.94
CA SER A 187 0.58 -10.67 -4.30
C SER A 187 1.66 -11.40 -5.12
N ARG A 188 2.90 -11.47 -4.63
CA ARG A 188 3.99 -12.22 -5.27
C ARG A 188 3.88 -13.72 -5.00
N THR A 189 3.64 -14.10 -3.76
CA THR A 189 3.57 -15.50 -3.31
C THR A 189 2.14 -16.01 -3.24
N TRP A 190 1.15 -15.11 -3.24
CA TRP A 190 -0.26 -15.41 -3.04
C TRP A 190 -0.56 -16.05 -1.68
N THR A 191 0.19 -15.66 -0.66
CA THR A 191 0.10 -16.21 0.70
C THR A 191 0.01 -15.11 1.75
N TRP A 192 -0.58 -15.46 2.89
CA TRP A 192 -0.50 -14.68 4.12
C TRP A 192 0.70 -15.15 4.93
N GLU A 193 1.49 -14.20 5.41
CA GLU A 193 2.67 -14.44 6.24
C GLU A 193 2.61 -13.57 7.49
N GLU A 194 3.15 -14.08 8.60
CA GLU A 194 3.34 -13.27 9.80
C GLU A 194 4.61 -12.43 9.67
N ARG A 195 4.50 -11.14 9.99
CA ARG A 195 5.62 -10.20 9.97
C ARG A 195 5.63 -9.40 11.25
N VAL A 196 6.81 -9.28 11.86
CA VAL A 196 6.99 -8.41 13.02
C VAL A 196 7.11 -6.96 12.53
N LEU A 197 6.23 -6.10 13.02
CA LEU A 197 6.37 -4.65 12.89
C LEU A 197 7.05 -4.09 14.12
N VAL A 198 8.01 -3.19 13.88
CA VAL A 198 8.72 -2.46 14.93
C VAL A 198 8.35 -0.99 14.83
N ARG A 199 7.85 -0.42 15.93
CA ARG A 199 7.51 1.00 16.04
C ARG A 199 8.78 1.84 15.88
N ARG A 200 8.71 2.91 15.07
CA ARG A 200 9.78 3.93 14.99
C ARG A 200 9.40 5.16 15.81
N GLY A 201 10.15 5.39 16.89
CA GLY A 201 9.96 6.55 17.77
C GLY A 201 9.18 6.20 19.04
N GLU A 202 8.64 7.23 19.67
CA GLU A 202 7.85 7.13 20.90
C GLU A 202 6.46 6.52 20.63
N ALA A 203 5.78 6.13 21.70
CA ALA A 203 4.39 5.70 21.63
C ALA A 203 3.52 6.85 21.14
N ALA A 204 2.45 6.51 20.43
CA ALA A 204 1.41 7.47 20.12
C ALA A 204 0.61 7.88 21.38
N GLY A 205 0.63 7.06 22.43
CA GLY A 205 0.01 7.34 23.72
C GLY A 205 -0.19 6.06 24.51
N ALA A 206 -1.00 6.12 25.56
CA ALA A 206 -1.53 4.94 26.22
C ALA A 206 -2.76 4.41 25.43
N ILE A 207 -3.16 3.16 25.68
CA ILE A 207 -4.39 2.59 25.11
C ILE A 207 -5.63 3.42 25.48
N ALA A 208 -5.67 3.97 26.70
CA ALA A 208 -6.73 4.87 27.14
C ALA A 208 -6.90 6.10 26.23
N ASP A 209 -5.79 6.63 25.69
CA ASP A 209 -5.81 7.79 24.79
C ASP A 209 -6.45 7.44 23.43
N MET A 210 -6.39 6.16 23.04
CA MET A 210 -6.97 5.64 21.80
C MET A 210 -8.48 5.36 21.91
N GLN A 211 -9.01 5.26 23.14
CA GLN A 211 -10.39 4.87 23.44
C GLN A 211 -11.38 6.06 23.51
N SER A 212 -11.07 7.17 22.83
CA SER A 212 -11.82 8.43 22.91
C SER A 212 -13.35 8.24 22.84
N PRO A 213 -14.12 8.80 23.80
CA PRO A 213 -15.59 8.72 23.80
C PRO A 213 -16.26 9.53 22.67
N ARG A 214 -15.48 10.32 21.90
CA ARG A 214 -15.94 11.00 20.69
C ARG A 214 -16.02 10.08 19.46
N ALA A 215 -15.47 8.87 19.54
CA ALA A 215 -15.41 7.89 18.45
C ALA A 215 -16.76 7.21 18.16
N ARG A 216 -17.84 8.00 18.09
CA ARG A 216 -19.17 7.55 17.63
C ARG A 216 -19.28 7.51 16.10
N GLU A 217 -18.33 8.09 15.39
CA GLU A 217 -18.20 7.98 13.95
C GLU A 217 -17.18 6.89 13.62
N PRO A 218 -17.32 6.17 12.49
CA PRO A 218 -16.28 5.28 12.02
C PRO A 218 -15.06 6.14 11.69
N GLU A 219 -14.17 6.32 12.66
CA GLU A 219 -12.85 6.91 12.45
C GLU A 219 -12.12 5.98 11.47
N HIS A 220 -12.20 6.34 10.19
CA HIS A 220 -11.47 5.73 9.11
C HIS A 220 -10.00 6.05 9.39
N ARG A 221 -9.22 5.03 9.72
CA ARG A 221 -7.77 5.19 9.83
C ARG A 221 -7.21 5.32 8.43
N TYR A 222 -6.47 6.40 8.20
CA TYR A 222 -5.73 6.58 6.96
C TYR A 222 -4.35 5.98 7.09
N THR A 223 -3.96 5.22 6.07
CA THR A 223 -2.62 4.67 5.94
C THR A 223 -1.95 5.17 4.69
N VAL A 224 -0.66 5.49 4.79
CA VAL A 224 0.14 5.95 3.66
C VAL A 224 1.41 5.14 3.61
N TYR A 225 1.60 4.39 2.52
CA TYR A 225 2.86 3.73 2.22
C TYR A 225 3.74 4.65 1.37
N TRP A 226 4.92 5.00 1.89
CA TRP A 226 5.84 5.91 1.22
C TRP A 226 7.30 5.51 1.45
N LYS A 227 8.02 5.29 0.35
CA LYS A 227 9.47 4.99 0.33
C LYS A 227 9.88 3.83 1.27
N GLY A 228 9.08 2.76 1.32
CA GLY A 228 9.39 1.59 2.15
C GLY A 228 9.01 1.74 3.61
N GLU A 229 8.31 2.81 3.97
CA GLU A 229 7.80 3.05 5.32
C GLU A 229 6.27 3.17 5.26
N LEU A 230 5.62 2.70 6.32
CA LEU A 230 4.18 2.80 6.49
C LEU A 230 3.86 3.84 7.57
N TYR A 231 2.98 4.78 7.22
CA TYR A 231 2.46 5.81 8.11
C TYR A 231 1.00 5.49 8.43
N VAL A 232 0.66 5.46 9.71
CA VAL A 232 -0.67 5.05 10.19
C VAL A 232 -1.23 6.14 11.09
N HIS A 233 -2.41 6.65 10.74
CA HIS A 233 -3.18 7.57 11.59
C HIS A 233 -3.85 6.79 12.73
N CYS A 234 -3.61 7.22 13.96
CA CYS A 234 -4.12 6.62 15.19
C CYS A 234 -5.46 7.24 15.59
N GLN A 235 -6.20 6.56 16.47
CA GLN A 235 -7.49 7.08 16.98
C GLN A 235 -7.35 8.34 17.84
N ASN A 236 -6.16 8.61 18.37
CA ASN A 236 -5.87 9.84 19.11
C ASN A 236 -5.25 10.93 18.23
N ASP A 237 -5.42 10.85 16.90
CA ASP A 237 -4.86 11.75 15.89
C ASP A 237 -3.33 11.79 15.77
N SER A 238 -2.62 10.91 16.47
CA SER A 238 -1.19 10.73 16.27
C SER A 238 -0.89 10.00 14.96
N ILE A 239 0.32 10.20 14.44
CA ILE A 239 0.81 9.46 13.26
C ILE A 239 1.94 8.54 13.70
N MET A 240 1.74 7.24 13.53
CA MET A 240 2.76 6.22 13.73
C MET A 240 3.52 5.95 12.44
N ARG A 241 4.81 5.62 12.58
CA ARG A 241 5.64 5.17 11.47
C ARG A 241 6.21 3.77 11.74
N TYR A 242 6.07 2.90 10.76
CA TYR A 242 6.63 1.55 10.75
C TYR A 242 7.59 1.38 9.57
N SER A 243 8.75 0.78 9.87
CA SER A 243 9.70 0.36 8.83
C SER A 243 9.55 -1.14 8.60
N PHE A 244 9.45 -1.55 7.35
CA PHE A 244 9.57 -2.97 7.01
C PHE A 244 11.03 -3.39 7.21
N THR A 245 11.27 -4.38 8.06
CA THR A 245 12.61 -4.98 8.14
C THR A 245 12.93 -5.68 6.82
N PRO A 246 14.11 -5.41 6.22
CA PRO A 246 14.51 -5.98 4.93
C PRO A 246 14.73 -7.49 4.99
#